data_AF-A0A2T0MU99-F1
#
_entry.id   AF-A0A2T0MU99-F1
#
_cell.length_a   1.000
_cell.length_b   1.000
_cell.length_c   1.000
_cell.angle_alpha   90.00
_cell.angle_beta   90.00
_cell.angle_gamma   90.00
#
_symmetry.space_group_name_H-M   'P 1'
#
loop_
_entity.id
_entity.type
_entity.pdbx_description
1 polymer ?
#
loop_
_entity_poly.entity_id
_entity_poly.type
_entity_poly.pdbx_seq_one_letter_code
_entity_poly.pdbx_strand_id
1 'polypeptide(L)'
;MGKFGKAALAAVVSGAALAASCASPAQAATGTETSSAAAAECYASSGNLYCGNAANALIYASAGYTKPGGNPETVVDRLLTTFSYFKCYVSGQRHGGGNSIWYYTYGDVNGRWGYVAAVNVWTSTDPYPGVAHC
;
A
#
# COMPACT_ATOMS: atom_id res chain seq x y z
N MET A 1 -28.26 -39.50 10.74
CA MET A 1 -28.40 -40.15 9.41
C MET A 1 -28.13 -39.08 8.36
N GLY A 2 -27.29 -39.16 7.34
CA GLY A 2 -26.30 -40.12 6.86
C GLY A 2 -25.24 -39.36 6.05
N LYS A 3 -23.97 -39.77 6.13
CA LYS A 3 -23.21 -40.50 5.09
C LYS A 3 -22.42 -39.58 4.13
N PHE A 4 -21.14 -39.42 4.47
CA PHE A 4 -20.05 -39.21 3.51
C PHE A 4 -19.74 -40.54 2.80
N GLY A 5 -19.51 -40.50 1.48
CA GLY A 5 -18.92 -41.60 0.70
C GLY A 5 -18.47 -41.04 -0.65
N LYS A 6 -17.17 -40.78 -0.86
CA LYS A 6 -16.07 -41.68 -1.28
C LYS A 6 -16.14 -42.16 -2.74
N ALA A 7 -15.04 -41.79 -3.41
CA ALA A 7 -14.30 -42.53 -4.42
C ALA A 7 -14.87 -42.56 -5.85
N ALA A 8 -14.20 -41.81 -6.72
CA ALA A 8 -14.00 -42.19 -8.10
C ALA A 8 -12.53 -41.93 -8.44
N LEU A 9 -11.82 -42.97 -8.91
CA LEU A 9 -11.04 -42.92 -10.15
C LEU A 9 -10.37 -44.28 -10.36
N ALA A 10 -10.88 -44.95 -11.39
CA ALA A 10 -10.40 -46.22 -11.91
C ALA A 10 -9.09 -46.04 -12.68
N ALA A 11 -8.29 -47.11 -12.65
CA ALA A 11 -7.03 -47.27 -13.34
C ALA A 11 -7.18 -47.37 -14.87
N VAL A 12 -6.14 -46.97 -15.60
CA VAL A 12 -5.84 -47.50 -16.94
C VAL A 12 -4.33 -47.54 -17.19
N VAL A 13 -3.97 -48.50 -18.03
CA VAL A 13 -2.72 -49.24 -18.14
C VAL A 13 -1.72 -48.60 -19.12
N SER A 14 -0.44 -48.84 -18.81
CA SER A 14 0.81 -48.79 -19.58
C SER A 14 0.78 -48.49 -21.09
N GLY A 15 1.69 -47.61 -21.52
CA GLY A 15 2.18 -47.51 -22.89
C GLY A 15 3.62 -47.02 -22.92
N ALA A 16 4.55 -47.89 -23.30
CA ALA A 16 5.95 -47.56 -23.54
C ALA A 16 6.14 -47.05 -24.98
N ALA A 17 6.80 -45.91 -25.14
CA ALA A 17 7.31 -45.46 -26.44
C ALA A 17 8.68 -44.80 -26.24
N LEU A 18 9.71 -45.45 -26.78
CA LEU A 18 11.06 -44.89 -26.95
C LEU A 18 11.01 -43.88 -28.10
N ALA A 19 11.25 -42.61 -27.80
CA ALA A 19 11.54 -41.59 -28.80
C ALA A 19 12.79 -40.82 -28.37
N ALA A 20 13.90 -41.13 -29.03
CA ALA A 20 15.12 -40.34 -29.04
C ALA A 20 14.93 -39.16 -30.00
N SER A 21 15.19 -37.92 -29.59
CA SER A 21 15.73 -36.86 -30.47
C SER A 21 16.01 -35.54 -29.74
N CYS A 22 17.23 -35.02 -30.00
CA CYS A 22 17.74 -33.64 -29.91
C CYS A 22 17.46 -32.80 -28.65
N ALA A 23 18.47 -32.76 -27.77
CA ALA A 23 18.66 -31.73 -26.77
C ALA A 23 18.78 -30.34 -27.44
N SER A 24 17.85 -29.44 -27.10
CA SER A 24 18.03 -28.00 -27.29
C SER A 24 18.56 -27.41 -25.99
N PRO A 25 19.59 -26.53 -25.99
CA PRO A 25 19.90 -25.76 -24.80
C PRO A 25 18.76 -24.77 -24.57
N ALA A 26 17.85 -25.11 -23.65
CA ALA A 26 16.96 -24.14 -23.04
C ALA A 26 17.85 -23.14 -22.29
N GLN A 27 18.05 -21.97 -22.89
CA GLN A 27 18.64 -20.83 -22.20
C GLN A 27 17.74 -20.52 -21.02
N ALA A 28 18.20 -20.83 -19.82
CA ALA A 28 17.57 -20.42 -18.59
C ALA A 28 17.59 -18.89 -18.57
N ALA A 29 16.46 -18.26 -18.90
CA ALA A 29 16.22 -16.88 -18.55
C ALA A 29 16.10 -16.84 -17.02
N THR A 30 17.23 -16.65 -16.32
CA THR A 30 17.24 -16.13 -14.97
C THR A 30 16.87 -14.65 -15.05
N GLY A 31 15.59 -14.40 -15.36
CA GLY A 31 14.95 -13.15 -15.04
C GLY A 31 14.80 -13.11 -13.53
N THR A 32 15.85 -12.71 -12.83
CA THR A 32 15.71 -12.15 -11.48
C THR A 32 15.01 -10.81 -11.64
N GLU A 33 13.70 -10.83 -11.92
CA GLU A 33 12.85 -9.72 -11.57
C GLU A 33 12.61 -9.80 -10.06
N THR A 34 13.64 -9.46 -9.30
CA THR A 34 13.41 -8.88 -7.99
C THR A 34 12.84 -7.48 -8.23
N SER A 35 11.57 -7.41 -8.64
CA SER A 35 10.74 -6.27 -8.25
C SER A 35 10.44 -6.43 -6.76
N SER A 36 11.50 -6.33 -5.95
CA SER A 36 11.34 -5.78 -4.61
C SER A 36 10.94 -4.35 -4.89
N ALA A 37 9.64 -4.04 -4.79
CA ALA A 37 9.24 -2.70 -4.46
C ALA A 37 9.98 -2.39 -3.15
N ALA A 38 11.18 -1.81 -3.27
CA ALA A 38 11.87 -1.22 -2.14
C ALA A 38 10.78 -0.38 -1.47
N ALA A 39 10.43 -0.70 -0.23
CA ALA A 39 9.55 0.13 0.55
C ALA A 39 10.22 1.51 0.52
N ALA A 40 9.69 2.39 -0.32
CA ALA A 40 10.47 3.53 -0.77
C ALA A 40 10.78 4.36 0.47
N GLU A 41 12.09 4.47 0.77
CA GLU A 41 12.57 5.07 2.00
C GLU A 41 12.03 6.50 2.09
N CYS A 42 11.44 6.81 3.23
CA CYS A 42 10.92 8.15 3.46
C CYS A 42 12.07 9.12 3.62
N TYR A 43 11.97 10.28 2.97
CA TYR A 43 12.94 11.35 3.10
C TYR A 43 12.26 12.71 3.11
N ALA A 44 12.87 13.66 3.82
CA ALA A 44 12.48 15.05 3.79
C ALA A 44 13.36 15.84 2.82
N SER A 45 12.75 16.72 2.03
CA SER A 45 13.47 17.66 1.17
C SER A 45 12.74 18.99 1.11
N SER A 46 13.45 20.08 1.41
CA SER A 46 12.91 21.45 1.40
C SER A 46 11.64 21.61 2.26
N GLY A 47 11.58 20.93 3.41
CA GLY A 47 10.42 20.96 4.31
C GLY A 47 9.27 20.04 3.92
N ASN A 48 9.36 19.32 2.80
CA ASN A 48 8.34 18.38 2.35
C ASN A 48 8.76 16.94 2.61
N LEU A 49 7.79 16.04 2.76
CA LEU A 49 7.99 14.61 2.90
C LEU A 49 7.73 13.89 1.58
N TYR A 50 8.59 12.94 1.25
CA TYR A 50 8.38 11.95 0.20
C TYR A 50 8.47 10.59 0.88
N CYS A 51 7.39 9.81 0.86
CA CYS A 51 7.30 8.62 1.71
C CYS A 51 6.32 7.60 1.16
N GLY A 52 6.56 6.34 1.50
CA GLY A 52 5.61 5.26 1.28
C GLY A 52 4.30 5.49 2.05
N ASN A 53 3.19 5.02 1.49
CA ASN A 53 1.87 5.14 2.11
C ASN A 53 0.98 3.94 1.81
N ALA A 54 -0.05 3.77 2.63
CA ALA A 54 -1.07 2.76 2.39
C ALA A 54 -1.79 3.02 1.06
N ALA A 55 -1.94 1.98 0.25
CA ALA A 55 -2.75 2.03 -0.96
C ALA A 55 -4.21 2.32 -0.58
N ASN A 56 -4.89 3.11 -1.41
CA ASN A 56 -6.28 3.53 -1.19
C ASN A 56 -6.50 4.35 0.10
N ALA A 57 -5.47 4.99 0.66
CA ALA A 57 -5.62 5.84 1.86
C ALA A 57 -6.53 7.03 1.59
N LEU A 58 -7.48 7.28 2.49
CA LEU A 58 -8.45 8.38 2.38
C LEU A 58 -7.78 9.72 2.73
N ILE A 59 -8.08 10.75 1.95
CA ILE A 59 -7.69 12.14 2.21
C ILE A 59 -8.91 12.89 2.72
N TYR A 60 -8.78 13.48 3.91
CA TYR A 60 -9.84 14.18 4.61
C TYR A 60 -9.73 15.69 4.45
N ALA A 61 -10.86 16.40 4.46
CA ALA A 61 -10.90 17.86 4.34
C ALA A 61 -10.16 18.58 5.49
N SER A 62 -10.19 17.98 6.68
CA SER A 62 -9.49 18.44 7.88
C SER A 62 -8.64 17.31 8.47
N ALA A 63 -7.74 17.62 9.38
CA ALA A 63 -6.91 16.65 10.10
C ALA A 63 -7.72 15.86 11.15
N GLY A 64 -8.69 15.07 10.69
CA GLY A 64 -9.56 14.27 11.54
C GLY A 64 -10.49 13.35 10.77
N TYR A 65 -10.99 12.33 11.45
CA TYR A 65 -12.03 11.41 10.97
C TYR A 65 -13.44 11.93 11.24
N THR A 66 -13.59 12.83 12.21
CA THR A 66 -14.87 13.41 12.60
C THR A 66 -14.75 14.90 12.84
N LYS A 67 -15.83 15.63 12.52
CA LYS A 67 -16.03 17.05 12.81
C LYS A 67 -16.36 17.27 14.30
N PRO A 68 -16.24 18.51 14.80
CA PRO A 68 -16.87 18.88 16.07
C PRO A 68 -18.35 18.48 16.09
N GLY A 69 -18.78 17.81 17.16
CA GLY A 69 -20.13 17.23 17.26
C GLY A 69 -20.26 15.78 16.75
N GLY A 70 -19.18 15.15 16.32
CA GLY A 70 -19.10 13.69 16.09
C GLY A 70 -19.54 13.21 14.70
N ASN A 71 -19.98 14.12 13.81
CA ASN A 71 -20.28 13.78 12.42
C ASN A 71 -19.00 13.37 11.66
N PRO A 72 -19.05 12.46 10.68
CA PRO A 72 -17.89 12.11 9.87
C PRO A 72 -17.26 13.32 9.16
N GLU A 73 -15.93 13.32 9.07
CA GLU A 73 -15.22 14.27 8.23
C GLU A 73 -15.37 13.87 6.75
N THR A 74 -15.36 14.90 5.91
CA THR A 74 -15.49 14.79 4.47
C THR A 74 -14.22 14.19 3.89
N VAL A 75 -14.34 13.05 3.21
CA VAL A 75 -13.27 12.54 2.34
C VAL A 75 -13.29 13.36 1.06
N VAL A 76 -12.19 14.04 0.77
CA VAL A 76 -12.05 14.89 -0.43
C VAL A 76 -11.33 14.18 -1.56
N ASP A 77 -10.48 13.20 -1.25
CA ASP A 77 -9.73 12.44 -2.26
C ASP A 77 -9.17 11.12 -1.69
N ARG A 78 -8.32 10.46 -2.46
CA ARG A 78 -7.64 9.23 -2.07
C ARG A 78 -6.23 9.16 -2.66
N LEU A 79 -5.30 8.55 -1.94
CA LEU A 79 -4.01 8.10 -2.47
C LEU A 79 -4.19 6.70 -3.08
N LEU A 80 -4.04 6.58 -4.39
CA LEU A 80 -4.03 5.30 -5.11
C LEU A 80 -2.62 4.72 -5.18
N THR A 81 -1.62 5.60 -5.28
CA THR A 81 -0.21 5.25 -5.26
C THR A 81 0.25 4.83 -3.86
N THR A 82 1.35 4.09 -3.78
CA THR A 82 1.97 3.66 -2.52
C THR A 82 3.20 4.50 -2.14
N PHE A 83 3.46 5.58 -2.87
CA PHE A 83 4.51 6.54 -2.58
C PHE A 83 4.05 7.93 -3.00
N SER A 84 3.99 8.85 -2.04
CA SER A 84 3.37 10.16 -2.24
C SER A 84 4.24 11.30 -1.72
N TYR A 85 3.94 12.50 -2.22
CA TYR A 85 4.44 13.76 -1.72
C TYR A 85 3.50 14.31 -0.63
N PHE A 86 4.07 14.82 0.46
CA PHE A 86 3.33 15.53 1.50
C PHE A 86 4.01 16.87 1.78
N LYS A 87 3.23 17.94 1.75
CA LYS A 87 3.73 19.32 1.81
C LYS A 87 4.22 19.71 3.19
N CYS A 88 3.47 19.34 4.22
CA CYS A 88 3.73 19.69 5.61
C CYS A 88 2.88 18.78 6.52
N TYR A 89 3.07 18.89 7.84
CA TYR A 89 2.27 18.18 8.83
C TYR A 89 1.52 19.15 9.74
N VAL A 90 0.45 18.66 10.37
CA VAL A 90 -0.28 19.36 11.44
C VAL A 90 -0.59 18.40 12.59
N SER A 91 -0.94 18.97 13.74
CA SER A 91 -1.63 18.22 14.80
C SER A 91 -3.15 18.22 14.56
N GLY A 92 -3.79 17.06 14.77
CA GLY A 92 -5.22 16.86 14.54
C GLY A 92 -5.86 15.83 15.48
N GLN A 93 -6.90 15.14 15.00
CA GLN A 93 -7.55 14.09 15.76
C GLN A 93 -6.61 12.90 15.98
N ARG A 94 -6.60 12.35 17.19
CA ARG A 94 -5.83 11.13 17.49
C ARG A 94 -6.34 9.95 16.68
N HIS A 95 -5.44 9.13 16.16
CA HIS A 95 -5.76 8.01 15.27
C HIS A 95 -5.04 6.71 15.69
N GLY A 96 -5.30 5.61 14.96
CA GLY A 96 -4.79 4.27 15.28
C GLY A 96 -3.26 4.15 15.42
N GLY A 97 -2.49 5.06 14.81
CA GLY A 97 -1.04 5.16 14.99
C GLY A 97 -0.57 5.69 16.35
N GLY A 98 -1.47 5.99 17.29
CA GLY A 98 -1.12 6.38 18.66
C GLY A 98 -0.71 7.85 18.85
N ASN A 99 -0.52 8.59 17.75
CA ASN A 99 -0.26 10.03 17.75
C ASN A 99 -1.43 10.82 17.11
N SER A 100 -1.22 12.13 16.95
CA SER A 100 -2.18 13.08 16.38
C SER A 100 -1.62 13.79 15.14
N ILE A 101 -0.66 13.20 14.44
CA ILE A 101 0.01 13.85 13.30
C ILE A 101 -0.73 13.51 12.01
N TRP A 102 -0.99 14.54 11.20
CA TRP A 102 -1.61 14.39 9.90
C TRP A 102 -0.76 15.08 8.84
N TYR A 103 -0.55 14.42 7.71
CA TYR A 103 0.24 14.94 6.61
C TYR A 103 -0.67 15.53 5.53
N TYR A 104 -0.38 16.76 5.09
CA TYR A 104 -1.11 17.45 4.04
C TYR A 104 -0.58 17.05 2.67
N THR A 105 -1.46 16.54 1.81
CA THR A 105 -1.08 15.94 0.52
C THR A 105 -2.10 16.23 -0.57
N TYR A 106 -1.71 15.94 -1.81
CA TYR A 106 -2.52 16.07 -3.01
C TYR A 106 -3.00 14.69 -3.45
N GLY A 107 -4.31 14.52 -3.66
CA GLY A 107 -4.87 13.21 -4.01
C GLY A 107 -4.73 12.80 -5.47
N ASP A 108 -4.85 11.50 -5.70
CA ASP A 108 -4.60 10.86 -7.00
C ASP A 108 -5.86 10.75 -7.88
N VAL A 109 -7.06 10.85 -7.30
CA VAL A 109 -8.32 10.63 -8.04
C VAL A 109 -8.87 11.94 -8.59
N ASN A 110 -9.00 12.95 -7.74
CA ASN A 110 -9.63 14.23 -8.10
C ASN A 110 -8.67 15.41 -8.05
N GLY A 111 -7.42 15.20 -7.64
CA GLY A 111 -6.44 16.26 -7.46
C GLY A 111 -6.89 17.27 -6.40
N ARG A 112 -7.39 16.80 -5.26
CA ARG A 112 -7.78 17.64 -4.13
C ARG A 112 -6.77 17.54 -3.00
N TRP A 113 -6.46 18.69 -2.42
CA TRP A 113 -5.63 18.75 -1.22
C TRP A 113 -6.42 18.40 0.03
N GLY A 114 -5.78 17.72 0.96
CA GLY A 114 -6.33 17.44 2.28
C GLY A 114 -5.33 16.68 3.15
N TYR A 115 -5.83 16.04 4.19
CA TYR A 115 -5.02 15.43 5.23
C TYR A 115 -5.15 13.92 5.24
N VAL A 116 -4.02 13.23 5.40
CA VAL A 116 -3.98 11.80 5.69
C VAL A 116 -3.40 11.60 7.09
N ALA A 117 -3.98 10.68 7.86
CA ALA A 117 -3.47 10.31 9.17
C ALA A 117 -2.09 9.66 9.03
N ALA A 118 -1.15 9.98 9.93
CA ALA A 118 0.21 9.45 9.87
C ALA A 118 0.28 7.91 9.93
N VAL A 119 -0.71 7.23 10.53
CA VAL A 119 -0.80 5.77 10.49
C VAL A 119 -0.83 5.17 9.08
N ASN A 120 -1.23 5.97 8.07
CA ASN A 120 -1.25 5.56 6.67
C ASN A 120 0.00 6.02 5.89
N VAL A 121 0.95 6.68 6.54
CA VAL A 121 2.21 7.15 5.95
C VAL A 121 3.33 6.41 6.67
N TRP A 122 4.16 5.65 5.96
CA TRP A 122 5.09 4.70 6.56
C TRP A 122 6.40 5.35 7.04
N THR A 123 6.25 6.46 7.75
CA THR A 123 7.33 7.14 8.47
C THR A 123 7.81 6.26 9.62
N SER A 124 9.08 6.38 9.97
CA SER A 124 9.65 5.71 11.16
C SER A 124 9.30 6.42 12.47
N THR A 125 8.94 7.70 12.40
CA THR A 125 8.57 8.56 13.53
C THR A 125 7.71 9.70 13.00
N ASP A 126 6.77 10.16 13.82
CA ASP A 126 5.89 11.28 13.52
C ASP A 126 6.02 12.41 14.56
N PRO A 127 6.11 13.68 14.13
CA PRO A 127 6.30 14.09 12.74
C PRO A 127 7.67 13.64 12.21
N TYR A 128 7.75 13.32 10.91
CA TYR A 128 9.01 12.91 10.31
C TYR A 128 10.03 14.08 10.37
N PRO A 129 11.28 13.84 10.82
CA PRO A 129 12.28 14.90 10.95
C PRO A 129 12.54 15.66 9.64
N GLY A 130 12.57 16.99 9.72
CA GLY A 130 12.83 17.85 8.56
C GLY A 130 11.59 18.21 7.72
N VAL A 131 10.41 17.68 8.05
CA VAL A 131 9.14 18.14 7.45
C VAL A 131 8.66 19.40 8.16
N ALA A 132 8.12 20.36 7.42
CA ALA A 132 7.60 21.61 7.95
C ALA A 132 6.23 21.40 8.62
N HIS A 133 5.95 22.20 9.65
CA HIS A 133 4.61 22.35 10.20
C HIS A 133 3.79 23.28 9.28
N CYS A 134 2.53 22.95 9.03
CA CYS A 134 1.53 23.92 8.57
C CYS A 134 0.96 24.60 9.83
#